data_AF-A0A8J7KS31-F1
#
_entry.id   AF-A0A8J7KS31-F1
#
_cell.length_a   1.000
_cell.length_b   1.000
_cell.length_c   1.000
_cell.angle_alpha   90.00
_cell.angle_beta   90.00
_cell.angle_gamma   90.00
#
_symmetry.space_group_name_H-M   'P 1'
#
loop_
_entity.id
_entity.type
_entity.pdbx_description
1 polymer ?
#
loop_
_entity_poly.entity_id
_entity_poly.type
_entity_poly.pdbx_seq_one_letter_code
_entity_poly.pdbx_strand_id
1 'polypeptide(L)' 'MSFVDSYRPDEIDALIFVDDEGKFGFSKGPDAPVGCRTIMNRGGVDRLMVLHTFVSGDFAEPGQREAFAALVCDDAWLS' A
#
# COMPACT_ATOMS: atom_id res chain seq x y z
N MET A 1 1.98 -12.20 5.57
CA MET A 1 0.82 -11.34 5.92
C MET A 1 0.63 -10.43 4.72
N SER A 2 -0.54 -10.44 4.05
CA SER A 2 -0.66 -9.67 2.80
C SER A 2 -0.77 -8.17 3.11
N PHE A 3 -0.25 -7.35 2.21
CA PHE A 3 -0.31 -5.89 2.27
C PHE A 3 -1.73 -5.37 2.59
N VAL A 4 -2.74 -6.00 2.00
CA VAL A 4 -4.14 -5.61 2.18
C VAL A 4 -4.73 -6.03 3.53
N ASP A 5 -4.28 -7.14 4.12
CA ASP A 5 -4.79 -7.58 5.44
C ASP A 5 -4.43 -6.60 6.56
N SER A 6 -3.48 -5.70 6.32
CA SER A 6 -3.02 -4.69 7.29
C SER A 6 -3.60 -3.30 7.03
N TYR A 7 -4.15 -3.06 5.85
CA TYR A 7 -4.65 -1.76 5.43
C TYR A 7 -6.09 -1.55 5.93
N ARG A 8 -6.29 -0.56 6.81
CA ARG A 8 -7.62 -0.17 7.28
C ARG A 8 -7.97 1.23 6.78
N PRO A 9 -9.18 1.47 6.25
CA PRO A 9 -9.55 2.76 5.67
C PRO A 9 -9.48 3.94 6.65
N ASP A 10 -9.58 3.67 7.95
CA ASP A 10 -9.55 4.63 9.06
C ASP A 10 -8.13 5.02 9.52
N GLU A 11 -7.09 4.36 9.01
CA GLU A 11 -5.70 4.68 9.34
C GLU A 11 -5.17 5.78 8.40
N ILE A 12 -5.57 7.03 8.69
CA ILE A 12 -5.35 8.22 7.83
C ILE A 12 -3.86 8.48 7.54
N ASP A 13 -2.97 8.15 8.49
CA ASP A 13 -1.53 8.37 8.35
C ASP A 13 -0.78 7.13 7.86
N ALA A 14 -1.50 6.11 7.39
CA ALA A 14 -0.88 4.87 6.98
C ALA A 14 0.09 5.08 5.79
N LEU A 15 1.22 4.39 5.85
CA LEU A 15 2.25 4.41 4.83
C LEU A 15 2.57 3.02 4.32
N ILE A 16 2.92 2.96 3.05
CA ILE A 16 3.60 1.84 2.41
C ILE A 16 5.07 2.19 2.35
N PHE A 17 5.92 1.25 2.74
CA PHE A 17 7.37 1.42 2.69
C PHE A 17 8.03 0.19 2.08
N VAL A 18 9.30 0.35 1.69
CA VAL A 18 10.17 -0.73 1.26
C VAL A 18 11.43 -0.73 2.11
N ASP A 19 11.87 -1.91 2.54
CA ASP A 19 13.15 -2.07 3.24
C ASP A 19 14.33 -2.17 2.26
N ASP A 20 15.56 -2.20 2.80
CA ASP A 20 16.78 -2.31 2.01
C ASP A 20 16.92 -3.65 1.26
N GLU A 21 16.11 -4.66 1.60
CA GLU A 21 16.03 -5.94 0.90
C GLU A 21 14.99 -5.94 -0.24
N GLY A 22 14.31 -4.81 -0.46
CA GLY A 22 13.26 -4.67 -1.46
C GLY A 22 11.91 -5.26 -1.04
N LYS A 23 11.72 -5.57 0.25
CA LYS A 23 10.45 -6.09 0.78
C LYS A 23 9.54 -4.94 1.18
N PHE A 24 8.29 -5.06 0.77
CA PHE A 24 7.26 -4.08 1.08
C PHE A 24 6.68 -4.31 2.48
N GLY A 25 6.35 -3.21 3.15
CA GLY A 25 5.73 -3.21 4.46
C GLY A 25 4.71 -2.08 4.63
N PHE A 26 4.01 -2.13 5.76
CA PHE A 26 2.92 -1.22 6.11
C PHE A 26 3.15 -0.62 7.49
N SER A 27 2.99 0.70 7.62
CA SER A 27 3.02 1.41 8.90
C SER A 27 1.68 2.09 9.13
N LYS A 28 1.18 2.03 10.37
CA LYS A 28 -0.06 2.71 10.80
C LYS A 28 0.13 4.20 11.10
N GLY A 29 1.38 4.64 11.19
CA GLY A 29 1.76 6.00 11.54
C GLY A 29 2.49 6.72 10.39
N PRO A 30 2.74 8.02 10.56
CA PRO A 30 3.25 8.90 9.50
C PRO A 30 4.71 8.64 9.13
N ASP A 31 5.37 7.70 9.82
CA ASP A 31 6.77 7.39 9.63
C ASP A 31 6.95 5.91 9.25
N ALA A 32 7.82 5.68 8.27
CA ALA A 32 8.33 4.35 7.98
C ALA A 32 9.33 3.93 9.08
N PRO A 33 9.48 2.62 9.36
CA PRO A 33 10.53 2.14 10.25
C PRO A 33 11.92 2.58 9.80
N VAL A 34 12.86 2.67 10.74
CA VAL A 34 14.26 3.02 10.43
C VAL A 34 14.83 2.02 9.43
N GLY A 35 15.49 2.52 8.37
CA GLY A 35 16.01 1.68 7.28
C GLY A 35 14.96 1.32 6.22
N CYS A 36 13.76 1.90 6.30
CA CYS A 36 12.75 1.76 5.26
C CYS A 36 12.55 3.10 4.53
N ARG A 37 12.34 3.03 3.21
CA ARG A 37 11.95 4.17 2.38
C ARG A 37 10.43 4.21 2.27
N THR A 38 9.83 5.35 2.59
CA THR A 38 8.42 5.59 2.31
C THR A 38 8.19 5.60 0.80
N ILE A 39 7.23 4.79 0.36
CA ILE A 39 6.80 4.69 -1.02
C ILE A 39 5.57 5.57 -1.24
N MET A 40 4.57 5.42 -0.38
CA MET A 40 3.28 6.08 -0.58
C MET A 40 2.56 6.25 0.74
N ASN A 41 1.84 7.35 0.89
CA ASN A 41 0.95 7.60 2.01
C ASN A 41 -0.50 7.21 1.68
N ARG A 42 -1.37 7.21 2.70
CA ARG A 42 -2.79 6.89 2.57
C ARG A 42 -3.49 7.60 1.42
N GLY A 43 -3.20 8.89 1.22
CA GLY A 43 -3.78 9.68 0.14
C GLY A 43 -3.33 9.23 -1.26
N GLY A 44 -2.07 8.79 -1.41
CA GLY A 44 -1.58 8.17 -2.63
C GLY A 44 -2.27 6.82 -2.90
N VAL A 45 -2.46 6.02 -1.86
CA VAL A 45 -3.18 4.73 -1.95
C VAL A 45 -4.64 4.94 -2.37
N ASP A 46 -5.34 5.91 -1.78
CA ASP A 46 -6.71 6.29 -2.18
C ASP A 46 -6.77 6.71 -3.65
N ARG A 47 -5.79 7.53 -4.08
CA ARG A 47 -5.72 7.98 -5.46
C ARG A 47 -5.54 6.81 -6.43
N LEU A 48 -4.65 5.86 -6.12
CA LEU A 48 -4.47 4.66 -6.94
C LEU A 48 -5.74 3.81 -6.98
N MET A 49 -6.43 3.63 -5.86
CA MET A 49 -7.70 2.91 -5.83
C MET A 49 -8.74 3.55 -6.75
N VAL A 50 -8.89 4.88 -6.69
CA VAL A 50 -9.81 5.62 -7.57
C VAL A 50 -9.40 5.51 -9.04
N LEU A 51 -8.11 5.68 -9.35
CA LEU A 51 -7.60 5.62 -10.73
C LEU A 51 -7.78 4.24 -11.36
N HIS A 52 -7.68 3.18 -10.54
CA HIS A 52 -7.79 1.79 -10.98
C HIS A 52 -9.13 1.14 -10.67
N THR A 53 -10.15 1.94 -10.34
CA THR A 53 -11.54 1.51 -10.14
C THR A 53 -11.76 0.47 -9.04
N PHE A 54 -10.82 0.33 -8.10
CA PHE A 54 -10.97 -0.56 -6.96
C PHE A 54 -12.08 -0.04 -6.03
N VAL A 55 -12.99 -0.93 -5.63
CA VAL A 55 -14.06 -0.64 -4.67
C VAL A 55 -13.87 -1.47 -3.39
N SER A 56 -14.58 -1.10 -2.31
CA SER A 56 -14.38 -1.74 -0.99
C SER A 56 -14.61 -3.25 -0.97
N GLY A 57 -15.40 -3.77 -1.92
CA GLY A 57 -15.65 -5.21 -2.07
C GLY A 57 -14.51 -5.98 -2.74
N ASP A 58 -13.67 -5.32 -3.53
CA ASP A 58 -12.61 -5.99 -4.28
C ASP A 58 -11.57 -6.62 -3.37
N PHE A 59 -11.29 -6.00 -2.23
CA PHE A 59 -10.31 -6.52 -1.27
C PHE A 59 -10.75 -7.78 -0.53
N ALA A 60 -12.01 -8.21 -0.65
CA ALA A 60 -12.41 -9.53 -0.17
C ALA A 60 -11.76 -10.65 -1.01
N GLU A 61 -11.56 -10.41 -2.31
CA GLU A 61 -11.01 -11.38 -3.26
C GLU A 61 -9.47 -11.39 -3.19
N PRO A 62 -8.83 -12.53 -2.88
CA PRO A 62 -7.36 -12.63 -2.79
C PRO A 62 -6.62 -12.13 -4.05
N GLY A 63 -7.13 -12.46 -5.25
CA GLY A 63 -6.49 -12.04 -6.50
C GLY A 63 -6.51 -10.53 -6.73
N GLN A 64 -7.55 -9.84 -6.26
CA GLN A 64 -7.62 -8.37 -6.33
C GLN A 64 -6.66 -7.72 -5.33
N ARG A 65 -6.48 -8.33 -4.15
CA ARG A 65 -5.48 -7.88 -3.17
C ARG A 65 -4.06 -7.95 -3.73
N GLU A 66 -3.75 -9.04 -4.41
CA GLU A 66 -2.46 -9.23 -5.08
C GLU A 66 -2.26 -8.25 -6.24
N ALA A 67 -3.29 -8.06 -7.08
CA ALA A 67 -3.26 -7.10 -8.18
C ALA A 67 -3.02 -5.66 -7.68
N PHE A 68 -3.71 -5.26 -6.61
CA PHE A 68 -3.50 -3.94 -6.00
C PHE A 68 -2.12 -3.77 -5.40
N ALA A 69 -1.60 -4.79 -4.71
CA ALA A 69 -0.25 -4.77 -4.18
C ALA A 69 0.79 -4.62 -5.29
N ALA A 70 0.67 -5.38 -6.39
CA ALA A 70 1.56 -5.27 -7.54
C ALA A 70 1.53 -3.86 -8.16
N LEU A 71 0.33 -3.28 -8.30
CA LEU A 71 0.16 -1.94 -8.83
C LEU A 71 0.86 -0.86 -8.00
N VAL A 72 0.70 -0.93 -6.68
CA VAL A 72 1.41 -0.03 -5.75
C VAL A 72 2.92 -0.18 -5.90
N CYS A 73 3.42 -1.42 -5.99
CA CYS A 73 4.84 -1.70 -6.13
C CYS A 73 5.41 -1.15 -7.45
N ASP A 74 4.66 -1.30 -8.55
CA ASP A 74 5.07 -0.79 -9.87
C ASP A 74 5.13 0.74 -9.90
N ASP A 75 4.12 1.43 -9.35
CA ASP A 75 4.09 2.90 -9.27
C ASP A 75 5.25 3.46 -8.42
N ALA A 76 5.59 2.76 -7.34
CA ALA A 76 6.70 3.09 -6.46
C ALA A 76 8.09 2.95 -7.08
N TRP A 77 8.22 2.10 -8.11
CA TRP A 77 9.47 1.86 -8.81
C TRP A 77 9.70 2.87 -9.95
N LEU A 78 8.61 3.46 -10.46
CA LEU A 78 8.63 4.46 -11.52
C LEU A 78 8.75 5.91 -11.01
N SER A 79 8.54 6.13 -9.71
CA SER A 79 8.55 7.43 -9.02
C SER A 79 9.87 7.71 -8.31
#